data_AF-A0A2V8RCM1-F1
#
_entry.id   AF-A0A2V8RCM1-F1
#
_cell.length_a   1.000
_cell.length_b   1.000
_cell.length_c   1.000
_cell.angle_alpha   90.00
_cell.angle_beta   90.00
_cell.angle_gamma   90.00
#
_symmetry.space_group_name_H-M   'P 1'
#
loop_
_entity.id
_entity.type
_entity.pdbx_description
1 polymer ?
#
loop_
_entity_poly.entity_id
_entity_poly.type
_entity_poly.pdbx_seq_one_letter_code
_entity_poly.pdbx_strand_id
1 'polypeptide(L)'
;MVGLGFAMTENIAYYGRAVQGGVGSLTFIFVLRGMVAPFSHPLFTSMTGIGLGWSRQSDNGFIKVTMPALGFMLAIILHATWNGSATYGGGAGFIAAYFLIMGPAFIITLMTIFFSLRREGQIVRRFLYVDCERGLLEPKEYEKLCTIRGRMGMSWTALTTRGFSMWRARMRCNQIASELAFHRSRVTRGFGRNPQTAQAREAEYLQMLQALQQQLGSVPRPPR
;
A
#
# COMPACT_ATOMS: atom_id res chain seq x y z
N MET A 1 9.01 19.72 -0.19
CA MET A 1 9.75 20.56 0.79
C MET A 1 9.01 21.85 1.16
N VAL A 2 8.20 22.45 0.28
CA VAL A 2 7.38 23.65 0.61
C VAL A 2 6.27 23.36 1.65
N GLY A 3 5.64 22.18 1.61
CA GLY A 3 4.57 21.81 2.56
C GLY A 3 5.03 21.62 4.02
N LEU A 4 6.31 21.28 4.24
CA LEU A 4 6.88 21.16 5.58
C LEU A 4 7.05 22.54 6.24
N GLY A 5 7.45 23.54 5.46
CA GLY A 5 7.55 24.93 5.94
C GLY A 5 6.19 25.54 6.27
N PHE A 6 5.19 25.32 5.42
CA PHE A 6 3.81 25.79 5.69
C PHE A 6 3.23 25.16 6.96
N ALA A 7 3.36 23.83 7.11
CA ALA A 7 2.92 23.12 8.31
C ALA A 7 3.66 23.57 9.58
N MET A 8 4.96 23.92 9.48
CA MET A 8 5.74 24.46 10.60
C MET A 8 5.25 25.85 11.04
N THR A 9 5.04 26.77 10.09
CA THR A 9 4.55 28.12 10.41
C THR A 9 3.13 28.09 10.98
N GLU A 10 2.27 27.22 10.46
CA GLU A 10 0.94 27.00 11.00
C GLU A 10 0.99 26.38 12.41
N ASN A 11 1.91 25.44 12.66
CA ASN A 11 2.14 24.88 14.00
C ASN A 11 2.54 25.94 15.02
N ILE A 12 3.47 26.83 14.67
CA ILE A 12 3.91 27.92 15.55
C ILE A 12 2.76 28.89 15.86
N ALA A 13 1.94 29.26 14.88
CA ALA A 13 0.81 30.16 15.09
C ALA A 13 -0.26 29.59 16.05
N TYR A 14 -0.54 28.28 15.97
CA TYR A 14 -1.48 27.62 16.89
C TYR A 14 -0.87 27.39 18.27
N TYR A 15 0.43 27.07 18.36
CA TYR A 15 1.12 27.00 19.66
C TYR A 15 1.12 28.37 20.36
N GLY A 16 1.32 29.47 19.63
CA GLY A 16 1.25 30.84 20.16
C GLY A 16 -0.13 31.19 20.73
N ARG A 17 -1.22 30.74 20.11
CA ARG A 17 -2.59 30.92 20.63
C ARG A 17 -2.90 30.01 21.82
N ALA A 18 -2.34 28.80 21.86
CA ALA A 18 -2.53 27.84 22.95
C ALA A 18 -1.86 28.28 24.26
N VAL A 19 -0.73 29.01 24.19
CA VAL A 19 -0.06 29.59 25.38
C VAL A 19 -0.96 30.55 26.14
N GLN A 20 -1.87 31.25 25.46
CA GLN A 20 -2.83 32.15 26.11
C GLN A 20 -4.01 31.42 26.79
N GLY A 21 -4.22 30.13 26.49
CA GLY A 21 -5.34 29.31 27.00
C GLY A 21 -4.99 28.35 28.15
N GLY A 22 -3.76 28.38 28.67
CA GLY A 22 -3.29 27.52 29.76
C GLY A 22 -2.71 26.16 29.32
N VAL A 23 -1.98 25.51 30.24
CA VAL A 23 -1.16 24.29 30.00
C VAL A 23 -1.98 23.11 29.44
N GLY A 24 -3.24 22.96 29.85
CA GLY A 24 -4.11 21.90 29.35
C GLY A 24 -4.46 22.01 27.86
N SER A 25 -4.63 23.23 27.34
CA SER A 25 -4.90 23.45 25.90
C SER A 25 -3.65 23.21 25.04
N LEU A 26 -2.48 23.54 25.57
CA LEU A 26 -1.17 23.28 24.95
C LEU A 26 -0.91 21.79 24.80
N THR A 27 -1.12 20.98 25.86
CA THR A 27 -0.91 19.53 25.79
C THR A 27 -1.88 18.86 24.83
N PHE A 28 -3.16 19.27 24.82
CA PHE A 28 -4.15 18.75 23.88
C PHE A 28 -3.76 19.04 22.42
N ILE A 29 -3.44 20.30 22.10
CA ILE A 29 -3.02 20.71 20.74
C ILE A 29 -1.71 20.05 20.32
N PHE A 30 -0.77 19.86 21.25
CA PHE A 30 0.50 19.16 21.01
C PHE A 30 0.28 17.68 20.68
N VAL A 31 -0.53 16.94 21.44
CA VAL A 31 -0.85 15.53 21.12
C VAL A 31 -1.61 15.45 19.80
N LEU A 32 -2.54 16.37 19.56
CA LEU A 32 -3.31 16.44 18.33
C LEU A 32 -2.42 16.66 17.09
N ARG A 33 -1.47 17.59 17.16
CA ARG A 33 -0.60 17.94 16.03
C ARG A 33 0.62 17.03 15.91
N GLY A 34 1.13 16.52 17.02
CA GLY A 34 2.28 15.63 17.06
C GLY A 34 1.93 14.17 16.75
N MET A 35 0.76 13.69 17.18
CA MET A 35 0.39 12.28 17.00
C MET A 35 -0.73 12.07 15.99
N VAL A 36 -1.73 12.96 15.92
CA VAL A 36 -2.93 12.71 15.11
C VAL A 36 -2.82 13.30 13.70
N ALA A 37 -2.33 14.53 13.56
CA ALA A 37 -2.15 15.19 12.27
C ALA A 37 -1.25 14.42 11.26
N PRO A 38 -0.21 13.66 11.67
CA PRO A 38 0.56 12.86 10.71
C PRO A 38 -0.25 11.76 10.02
N PHE A 39 -1.29 11.22 10.67
CA PHE A 39 -2.10 10.13 10.10
C PHE A 39 -3.25 10.61 9.20
N SER A 40 -3.63 11.88 9.28
CA SER A 40 -4.70 12.44 8.44
C SER A 40 -4.25 12.52 6.96
N HIS A 41 -3.00 12.86 6.69
CA HIS A 41 -2.47 12.94 5.32
C HIS A 41 -2.45 11.58 4.58
N PRO A 42 -1.93 10.47 5.16
CA PRO A 42 -2.08 9.14 4.58
C PRO A 42 -3.54 8.75 4.36
N LEU A 43 -4.43 9.09 5.30
CA LEU A 43 -5.85 8.79 5.19
C LEU A 43 -6.48 9.48 3.97
N PHE A 44 -6.27 10.78 3.80
CA PHE A 44 -6.84 11.52 2.66
C PHE A 44 -6.25 11.03 1.33
N THR A 45 -4.93 10.80 1.29
CA THR A 45 -4.26 10.28 0.10
C THR A 45 -4.76 8.88 -0.26
N SER A 46 -5.08 8.07 0.74
CA SER A 46 -5.62 6.72 0.50
C SER A 46 -6.97 6.73 -0.19
N MET A 47 -7.83 7.75 0.02
CA MET A 47 -9.12 7.88 -0.68
C MET A 47 -8.93 8.01 -2.19
N THR A 48 -7.98 8.84 -2.61
CA THR A 48 -7.57 8.95 -4.02
C THR A 48 -7.02 7.61 -4.54
N GLY A 49 -6.18 6.95 -3.74
CA GLY A 49 -5.61 5.64 -4.06
C GLY A 49 -6.68 4.55 -4.25
N ILE A 50 -7.72 4.54 -3.42
CA ILE A 50 -8.87 3.61 -3.54
C ILE A 50 -9.64 3.88 -4.84
N GLY A 51 -9.91 5.14 -5.17
CA GLY A 51 -10.57 5.51 -6.43
C GLY A 51 -9.78 5.07 -7.67
N LEU A 52 -8.46 5.29 -7.65
CA LEU A 52 -7.56 4.82 -8.72
C LEU A 52 -7.48 3.28 -8.79
N GLY A 53 -7.44 2.62 -7.63
CA GLY A 53 -7.41 1.17 -7.51
C GLY A 53 -8.68 0.51 -8.06
N TRP A 54 -9.84 1.12 -7.83
CA TRP A 54 -11.12 0.67 -8.37
C TRP A 54 -11.21 0.87 -9.88
N SER A 55 -10.81 2.06 -10.36
CA SER A 55 -10.73 2.38 -11.79
C SER A 55 -9.89 1.36 -12.56
N ARG A 56 -8.73 0.97 -12.02
CA ARG A 56 -7.84 -0.02 -12.64
C ARG A 56 -8.42 -1.44 -12.73
N GLN A 57 -9.44 -1.76 -11.92
CA GLN A 57 -10.02 -3.10 -11.87
C GLN A 57 -11.31 -3.27 -12.71
N SER A 58 -11.81 -2.18 -13.28
CA SER A 58 -13.05 -2.15 -14.06
C SER A 58 -12.76 -1.98 -15.55
N ASP A 59 -13.59 -2.59 -16.40
CA ASP A 59 -13.56 -2.37 -17.85
C ASP A 59 -14.52 -1.27 -18.32
N ASN A 60 -15.42 -0.82 -17.44
CA ASN A 60 -16.36 0.24 -17.76
C ASN A 60 -15.65 1.60 -17.82
N GLY A 61 -15.67 2.24 -19.00
CA GLY A 61 -15.07 3.55 -19.23
C GLY A 61 -15.59 4.64 -18.27
N PHE A 62 -16.87 4.56 -17.89
CA PHE A 62 -17.46 5.47 -16.91
C PHE A 62 -16.83 5.32 -15.52
N ILE A 63 -16.65 4.09 -15.05
CA ILE A 63 -16.02 3.80 -13.75
C ILE A 63 -14.55 4.23 -13.76
N LYS A 64 -13.88 4.12 -14.91
CA LYS A 64 -12.47 4.52 -15.04
C LYS A 64 -12.25 6.01 -14.78
N VAL A 65 -13.20 6.86 -15.16
CA VAL A 65 -13.11 8.32 -15.00
C VAL A 65 -13.76 8.79 -13.69
N THR A 66 -14.90 8.20 -13.32
CA THR A 66 -15.65 8.66 -12.15
C THR A 66 -15.02 8.24 -10.82
N MET A 67 -14.48 7.03 -10.69
CA MET A 67 -13.91 6.57 -9.42
C MET A 67 -12.68 7.37 -8.97
N PRO A 68 -11.71 7.72 -9.84
CA PRO A 68 -10.60 8.59 -9.45
C PRO A 68 -11.08 9.99 -9.05
N ALA A 69 -12.03 10.56 -9.79
CA ALA A 69 -12.61 11.87 -9.48
C ALA A 69 -13.33 11.84 -8.13
N LEU A 70 -14.14 10.81 -7.86
CA LEU A 70 -14.81 10.62 -6.56
C LEU A 70 -13.82 10.45 -5.41
N GLY A 71 -12.79 9.63 -5.57
CA GLY A 71 -11.76 9.45 -4.55
C GLY A 71 -11.00 10.74 -4.23
N PHE A 72 -10.71 11.55 -5.26
CA PHE A 72 -10.08 12.85 -5.12
C PHE A 72 -11.00 13.87 -4.43
N MET A 73 -12.26 13.95 -4.84
CA MET A 73 -13.25 14.82 -4.21
C MET A 73 -13.46 14.45 -2.74
N LEU A 74 -13.51 13.16 -2.42
CA LEU A 74 -13.61 12.69 -1.05
C LEU A 74 -12.39 13.10 -0.23
N ALA A 75 -11.17 13.01 -0.79
CA ALA A 75 -9.96 13.48 -0.13
C ALA A 75 -10.02 14.99 0.19
N ILE A 76 -10.51 15.81 -0.75
CA ILE A 76 -10.70 17.25 -0.54
C ILE A 76 -11.71 17.51 0.56
N ILE A 77 -12.87 16.83 0.53
CA ILE A 77 -13.94 17.03 1.53
C ILE A 77 -13.45 16.65 2.92
N LEU A 78 -12.77 15.50 3.09
CA LEU A 78 -12.20 15.11 4.37
C LEU A 78 -11.17 16.13 4.86
N HIS A 79 -10.28 16.60 3.97
CA HIS A 79 -9.26 17.57 4.34
C HIS A 79 -9.88 18.94 4.70
N ALA A 80 -10.88 19.39 3.96
CA ALA A 80 -11.62 20.61 4.26
C ALA A 80 -12.37 20.48 5.60
N THR A 81 -12.96 19.31 5.87
CA THR A 81 -13.65 19.02 7.14
C THR A 81 -12.68 19.03 8.31
N TRP A 82 -11.48 18.47 8.16
CA TRP A 82 -10.41 18.53 9.16
C TRP A 82 -9.99 19.96 9.49
N ASN A 83 -9.77 20.78 8.47
CA ASN A 83 -9.38 22.19 8.67
C ASN A 83 -10.54 23.03 9.20
N GLY A 84 -11.76 22.79 8.72
CA GLY A 84 -12.96 23.48 9.14
C GLY A 84 -13.32 23.17 10.60
N SER A 85 -13.20 21.91 11.03
CA SER A 85 -13.47 21.53 12.42
C SER A 85 -12.43 22.12 13.39
N ALA A 86 -11.17 22.21 12.98
CA ALA A 86 -10.10 22.84 13.76
C ALA A 86 -10.27 24.37 13.86
N THR A 87 -10.80 25.00 12.81
CA THR A 87 -10.92 26.47 12.73
C THR A 87 -12.23 27.00 13.33
N TYR A 88 -13.36 26.34 13.04
CA TYR A 88 -14.71 26.82 13.36
C TYR A 88 -15.43 25.95 14.40
N GLY A 89 -15.00 24.70 14.60
CA GLY A 89 -15.70 23.73 15.47
C GLY A 89 -15.38 23.85 16.96
N GLY A 90 -14.38 24.63 17.35
CA GLY A 90 -13.85 24.63 18.72
C GLY A 90 -13.38 23.23 19.15
N GLY A 91 -13.18 23.01 20.45
CA GLY A 91 -12.75 21.70 20.97
C GLY A 91 -13.78 20.58 20.73
N ALA A 92 -15.06 20.85 20.98
CA ALA A 92 -16.13 19.84 20.85
C ALA A 92 -16.42 19.45 19.40
N GLY A 93 -16.51 20.43 18.48
CA GLY A 93 -16.72 20.16 17.05
C GLY A 93 -15.53 19.45 16.41
N PHE A 94 -14.31 19.77 16.87
CA PHE A 94 -13.12 19.02 16.46
C PHE A 94 -13.19 17.55 16.91
N ILE A 95 -13.50 17.28 18.19
CA ILE A 95 -13.60 15.91 18.72
C ILE A 95 -14.71 15.13 18.00
N ALA A 96 -15.85 15.76 17.74
CA ALA A 96 -16.95 15.14 17.00
C ALA A 96 -16.53 14.77 15.57
N ALA A 97 -15.93 15.71 14.82
CA ALA A 97 -15.43 15.44 13.46
C ALA A 97 -14.36 14.34 13.46
N TYR A 98 -13.51 14.30 14.48
CA TYR A 98 -12.47 13.29 14.61
C TYR A 98 -13.07 11.89 14.76
N PHE A 99 -13.93 11.66 15.75
CA PHE A 99 -14.45 10.32 16.01
C PHE A 99 -15.56 9.89 15.05
N LEU A 100 -16.39 10.82 14.57
CA LEU A 100 -17.53 10.49 13.71
C LEU A 100 -17.18 10.44 12.22
N ILE A 101 -16.12 11.13 11.79
CA ILE A 101 -15.74 11.19 10.36
C ILE A 101 -14.38 10.52 10.15
N MET A 102 -13.34 10.95 10.87
CA MET A 102 -11.98 10.42 10.67
C MET A 102 -11.86 8.96 11.13
N GLY A 103 -12.44 8.62 12.28
CA GLY A 103 -12.46 7.26 12.81
C GLY A 103 -13.03 6.25 11.80
N PRO A 104 -14.27 6.42 11.33
CA PRO A 104 -14.86 5.53 10.32
C PRO A 104 -14.09 5.50 9.00
N ALA A 105 -13.64 6.65 8.49
CA ALA A 105 -12.84 6.69 7.27
C ALA A 105 -11.53 5.90 7.42
N PHE A 106 -10.88 5.99 8.58
CA PHE A 106 -9.68 5.22 8.89
C PHE A 106 -9.97 3.72 8.95
N ILE A 107 -11.06 3.30 9.60
CA ILE A 107 -11.49 1.90 9.64
C ILE A 107 -11.77 1.38 8.22
N ILE A 108 -12.51 2.13 7.40
CA ILE A 108 -12.81 1.75 6.00
C ILE A 108 -11.51 1.57 5.20
N THR A 109 -10.54 2.46 5.40
CA THR A 109 -9.23 2.36 4.76
C THR A 109 -8.50 1.09 5.18
N LEU A 110 -8.45 0.80 6.48
CA LEU A 110 -7.83 -0.43 7.00
C LEU A 110 -8.51 -1.68 6.47
N MET A 111 -9.85 -1.69 6.43
CA MET A 111 -10.61 -2.81 5.83
C MET A 111 -10.28 -2.97 4.36
N THR A 112 -10.23 -1.88 3.60
CA THR A 112 -9.89 -1.90 2.16
C THR A 112 -8.50 -2.47 1.93
N ILE A 113 -7.50 -2.02 2.71
CA ILE A 113 -6.15 -2.57 2.69
C ILE A 113 -6.19 -4.06 3.00
N PHE A 114 -6.83 -4.46 4.11
CA PHE A 114 -6.92 -5.85 4.53
C PHE A 114 -7.53 -6.78 3.46
N PHE A 115 -8.67 -6.39 2.87
CA PHE A 115 -9.30 -7.16 1.80
C PHE A 115 -8.43 -7.19 0.53
N SER A 116 -7.77 -6.08 0.20
CA SER A 116 -6.84 -6.02 -0.93
C SER A 116 -5.67 -6.98 -0.73
N LEU A 117 -5.05 -6.98 0.45
CA LEU A 117 -3.93 -7.87 0.78
C LEU A 117 -4.34 -9.35 0.79
N ARG A 118 -5.55 -9.66 1.30
CA ARG A 118 -6.09 -11.02 1.24
C ARG A 118 -6.32 -11.47 -0.19
N ARG A 119 -6.89 -10.60 -1.02
CA ARG A 119 -7.15 -10.89 -2.44
C ARG A 119 -5.86 -11.08 -3.23
N GLU A 120 -4.83 -10.26 -2.97
CA GLU A 120 -3.50 -10.44 -3.53
C GLU A 120 -2.93 -11.83 -3.20
N GLY A 121 -2.96 -12.23 -1.93
CA GLY A 121 -2.48 -13.55 -1.51
C GLY A 121 -3.22 -14.70 -2.21
N GLN A 122 -4.55 -14.57 -2.37
CA GLN A 122 -5.36 -15.56 -3.11
C GLN A 122 -5.02 -15.61 -4.60
N ILE A 123 -4.77 -14.47 -5.24
CA ILE A 123 -4.35 -14.41 -6.66
C ILE A 123 -3.01 -15.10 -6.83
N VAL A 124 -2.02 -14.74 -6.00
CA VAL A 124 -0.68 -15.33 -6.01
C VAL A 124 -0.77 -16.85 -5.82
N ARG A 125 -1.53 -17.32 -4.82
CA ARG A 125 -1.77 -18.74 -4.57
C ARG A 125 -2.38 -19.43 -5.79
N ARG A 126 -3.47 -18.90 -6.34
CA ARG A 126 -4.18 -19.54 -7.46
C ARG A 126 -3.33 -19.63 -8.73
N PHE A 127 -2.57 -18.58 -9.06
CA PHE A 127 -1.89 -18.48 -10.35
C PHE A 127 -0.44 -18.96 -10.36
N LEU A 128 0.19 -19.14 -9.20
CA LEU A 128 1.52 -19.77 -9.09
C LEU A 128 1.47 -21.25 -8.70
N TYR A 129 0.29 -21.79 -8.36
CA TYR A 129 0.15 -23.21 -8.00
C TYR A 129 0.69 -24.13 -9.10
N VAL A 130 0.39 -23.82 -10.37
CA VAL A 130 0.89 -24.59 -11.52
C VAL A 130 2.42 -24.58 -11.60
N ASP A 131 3.09 -23.48 -11.23
CA ASP A 131 4.55 -23.42 -11.22
C ASP A 131 5.15 -24.21 -10.05
N CYS A 132 4.42 -24.33 -8.93
CA CYS A 132 4.78 -25.22 -7.84
C CYS A 132 4.65 -26.70 -8.26
N GLU A 133 3.56 -27.08 -8.94
CA GLU A 133 3.36 -28.46 -9.43
C GLU A 133 4.39 -28.86 -10.49
N ARG A 134 4.82 -27.92 -11.34
CA ARG A 134 5.88 -28.13 -12.33
C ARG A 134 7.30 -28.16 -11.73
N GLY A 135 7.43 -27.99 -10.41
CA GLY A 135 8.71 -27.99 -9.71
C GLY A 135 9.55 -26.72 -9.92
N LEU A 136 8.98 -25.66 -10.51
CA LEU A 136 9.66 -24.38 -10.68
C LEU A 136 9.76 -23.61 -9.35
N LEU A 137 8.84 -23.86 -8.41
CA LEU A 137 8.88 -23.30 -7.05
C LEU A 137 8.88 -24.42 -6.01
N GLU A 138 9.79 -24.35 -5.04
CA GLU A 138 9.77 -25.26 -3.89
C GLU A 138 8.48 -25.01 -3.07
N PRO A 139 7.76 -26.04 -2.58
CA PRO A 139 6.50 -25.87 -1.85
C PRO A 139 6.59 -24.90 -0.67
N LYS A 140 7.70 -24.94 0.07
CA LYS A 140 7.97 -24.03 1.21
C LYS A 140 8.20 -22.58 0.78
N GLU A 141 8.75 -22.37 -0.42
CA GLU A 141 8.92 -21.02 -0.98
C GLU A 141 7.59 -20.49 -1.52
N TYR A 142 6.80 -21.34 -2.17
CA TYR A 142 5.48 -21.01 -2.66
C TYR A 142 4.54 -20.53 -1.54
N GLU A 143 4.46 -21.25 -0.41
CA GLU A 143 3.63 -20.84 0.74
C GLU A 143 4.04 -19.46 1.27
N LYS A 144 5.35 -19.19 1.32
CA LYS A 144 5.87 -17.90 1.76
C LYS A 144 5.60 -16.79 0.74
N LEU A 145 5.64 -17.08 -0.57
CA LEU A 145 5.31 -16.12 -1.63
C LEU A 145 3.84 -15.66 -1.55
N CYS A 146 2.94 -16.55 -1.12
CA CYS A 146 1.50 -16.28 -0.98
C CYS A 146 1.17 -15.25 0.11
N THR A 147 2.13 -14.86 0.96
CA THR A 147 1.90 -13.90 2.04
C THR A 147 2.95 -12.78 2.04
N ILE A 148 2.55 -11.55 2.38
CA ILE A 148 3.49 -10.42 2.49
C ILE A 148 4.54 -10.70 3.56
N ARG A 149 4.11 -11.20 4.72
CA ARG A 149 5.02 -11.55 5.83
C ARG A 149 6.02 -12.62 5.41
N GLY A 150 5.59 -13.62 4.63
CA GLY A 150 6.48 -14.64 4.08
C GLY A 150 7.50 -14.05 3.10
N ARG A 151 7.08 -13.19 2.16
CA ARG A 151 7.98 -12.49 1.23
C ARG A 151 9.00 -11.62 1.94
N MET A 152 8.54 -10.78 2.88
CA MET A 152 9.41 -9.94 3.70
C MET A 152 10.38 -10.79 4.52
N GLY A 153 9.91 -11.87 5.15
CA GLY A 153 10.74 -12.79 5.91
C GLY A 153 11.82 -13.43 5.05
N MET A 154 11.50 -13.88 3.84
CA MET A 154 12.50 -14.44 2.91
C MET A 154 13.53 -13.42 2.47
N SER A 155 13.11 -12.19 2.16
CA SER A 155 14.05 -11.10 1.83
C SER A 155 14.93 -10.78 3.03
N TRP A 156 14.37 -10.67 4.23
CA TRP A 156 15.11 -10.38 5.46
C TRP A 156 16.12 -11.48 5.79
N THR A 157 15.73 -12.76 5.69
CA THR A 157 16.67 -13.87 5.84
C THR A 157 17.78 -13.81 4.81
N ALA A 158 17.49 -13.47 3.55
CA ALA A 158 18.53 -13.30 2.53
C ALA A 158 19.50 -12.15 2.86
N LEU A 159 19.00 -11.06 3.46
CA LEU A 159 19.83 -9.94 3.92
C LEU A 159 20.77 -10.37 5.06
N THR A 160 20.23 -11.01 6.09
CA THR A 160 21.00 -11.37 7.29
C THR A 160 21.97 -12.52 7.07
N THR A 161 21.66 -13.45 6.15
CA THR A 161 22.48 -14.64 5.92
C THR A 161 23.41 -14.53 4.71
N ARG A 162 23.04 -13.74 3.68
CA ARG A 162 23.79 -13.69 2.40
C ARG A 162 24.07 -12.27 1.89
N GLY A 163 23.76 -11.26 2.68
CA GLY A 163 24.09 -9.85 2.39
C GLY A 163 23.15 -9.15 1.40
N PHE A 164 23.49 -7.88 1.13
CA PHE A 164 22.62 -6.95 0.40
C PHE A 164 22.34 -7.33 -1.06
N SER A 165 23.32 -7.93 -1.75
CA SER A 165 23.15 -8.39 -3.14
C SER A 165 22.05 -9.45 -3.23
N MET A 166 22.05 -10.41 -2.30
CA MET A 166 21.07 -11.50 -2.26
C MET A 166 19.71 -11.04 -1.76
N TRP A 167 19.66 -10.10 -0.83
CA TRP A 167 18.41 -9.41 -0.49
C TRP A 167 17.76 -8.76 -1.72
N ARG A 168 18.55 -8.06 -2.54
CA ARG A 168 18.05 -7.41 -3.76
C ARG A 168 17.56 -8.43 -4.79
N ALA A 169 18.32 -9.50 -5.00
CA ALA A 169 17.92 -10.58 -5.89
C ALA A 169 16.63 -11.26 -5.40
N ARG A 170 16.52 -11.52 -4.09
CA ARG A 170 15.31 -12.13 -3.49
C ARG A 170 14.10 -11.22 -3.59
N MET A 171 14.28 -9.92 -3.35
CA MET A 171 13.21 -8.92 -3.49
C MET A 171 12.71 -8.85 -4.93
N ARG A 172 13.62 -8.82 -5.91
CA ARG A 172 13.27 -8.88 -7.34
C ARG A 172 12.55 -10.17 -7.71
N CYS A 173 13.02 -11.31 -7.22
CA CYS A 173 12.38 -12.61 -7.46
C CYS A 173 10.93 -12.63 -6.92
N ASN A 174 10.73 -12.15 -5.69
CA ASN A 174 9.41 -12.04 -5.07
C ASN A 174 8.48 -11.09 -5.86
N GLN A 175 9.03 -9.98 -6.37
CA GLN A 175 8.29 -9.02 -7.19
C GLN A 175 7.86 -9.64 -8.53
N ILE A 176 8.78 -10.24 -9.28
CA ILE A 176 8.51 -10.87 -10.58
C ILE A 176 7.51 -12.03 -10.44
N ALA A 177 7.63 -12.87 -9.41
CA ALA A 177 6.67 -13.94 -9.15
C ALA A 177 5.25 -13.38 -8.90
N SER A 178 5.14 -12.28 -8.14
CA SER A 178 3.87 -11.62 -7.90
C SER A 178 3.31 -10.99 -9.19
N GLU A 179 4.15 -10.32 -9.98
CA GLU A 179 3.78 -9.73 -11.26
C GLU A 179 3.30 -10.77 -12.27
N LEU A 180 3.96 -11.93 -12.36
CA LEU A 180 3.52 -13.08 -13.15
C LEU A 180 2.11 -13.55 -12.75
N ALA A 181 1.88 -13.72 -11.45
CA ALA A 181 0.56 -14.13 -10.94
C ALA A 181 -0.53 -13.10 -11.28
N PHE A 182 -0.25 -11.81 -11.09
CA PHE A 182 -1.17 -10.73 -11.46
C PHE A 182 -1.35 -10.60 -12.97
N HIS A 183 -0.33 -10.87 -13.77
CA HIS A 183 -0.41 -10.90 -15.22
C HIS A 183 -1.39 -12.00 -15.67
N ARG A 184 -1.20 -13.24 -15.21
CA ARG A 184 -2.13 -14.36 -15.50
C ARG A 184 -3.55 -14.05 -15.06
N SER A 185 -3.73 -13.52 -13.85
CA SER A 185 -5.04 -13.09 -13.33
C SER A 185 -5.73 -12.06 -14.23
N ARG A 186 -4.98 -11.07 -14.75
CA ARG A 186 -5.51 -10.08 -15.69
C ARG A 186 -5.88 -10.71 -17.04
N VAL A 187 -5.06 -11.60 -17.57
CA VAL A 187 -5.34 -12.31 -18.82
C VAL A 187 -6.60 -13.16 -18.70
N THR A 188 -6.75 -13.95 -17.63
CA THR A 188 -7.96 -14.74 -17.36
C THR A 188 -9.22 -13.89 -17.19
N ARG A 189 -9.09 -12.67 -16.69
CA ARG A 189 -10.21 -11.70 -16.58
C ARG A 189 -10.51 -10.95 -17.88
N GLY A 190 -9.79 -11.21 -18.97
CA GLY A 190 -10.03 -10.60 -20.29
C GLY A 190 -9.27 -9.28 -20.54
N PHE A 191 -8.38 -8.85 -19.65
CA PHE A 191 -7.61 -7.60 -19.84
C PHE A 191 -6.46 -7.73 -20.87
N GLY A 192 -6.23 -8.93 -21.43
CA GLY A 192 -5.24 -9.19 -22.48
C GLY A 192 -5.82 -8.98 -23.87
N ARG A 193 -5.96 -7.73 -24.33
CA ARG A 193 -6.54 -7.39 -25.66
C ARG A 193 -5.89 -8.12 -26.83
N ASN A 194 -4.61 -8.49 -26.73
CA ASN A 194 -3.92 -9.31 -27.72
C ASN A 194 -3.28 -10.54 -27.04
N PRO A 195 -3.77 -11.77 -27.31
CA PRO A 195 -3.24 -13.01 -26.75
C PRO A 195 -1.74 -13.21 -26.98
N GLN A 196 -1.22 -12.80 -28.14
CA GLN A 196 0.20 -12.97 -28.50
C GLN A 196 1.09 -12.11 -27.60
N THR A 197 0.70 -10.86 -27.35
CA THR A 197 1.44 -9.95 -26.46
C THR A 197 1.40 -10.40 -25.00
N ALA A 198 0.28 -11.01 -24.58
CA ALA A 198 0.15 -11.58 -23.25
C ALA A 198 1.09 -12.77 -23.07
N GLN A 199 1.13 -13.69 -24.05
CA GLN A 199 2.04 -14.84 -24.03
C GLN A 199 3.52 -14.40 -24.03
N ALA A 200 3.88 -13.40 -24.84
CA ALA A 200 5.24 -12.87 -24.87
C ALA A 200 5.68 -12.29 -23.52
N ARG A 201 4.83 -11.51 -22.85
CA ARG A 201 5.11 -10.98 -21.50
C ARG A 201 5.21 -12.08 -20.46
N GLU A 202 4.36 -13.10 -20.54
CA GLU A 202 4.44 -14.24 -19.64
C GLU A 202 5.77 -14.99 -19.79
N ALA A 203 6.24 -15.20 -21.02
CA ALA A 203 7.54 -15.81 -21.29
C ALA A 203 8.69 -14.96 -20.72
N GLU A 204 8.64 -13.63 -20.86
CA GLU A 204 9.62 -12.71 -20.28
C GLU A 204 9.66 -12.82 -18.74
N TYR A 205 8.51 -12.83 -18.07
CA TYR A 205 8.44 -13.01 -16.63
C TYR A 205 9.03 -14.36 -16.17
N LEU A 206 8.76 -15.44 -16.90
CA LEU A 206 9.31 -16.76 -16.60
C LEU A 206 10.83 -16.80 -16.76
N GLN A 207 11.36 -16.19 -17.83
CA GLN A 207 12.81 -16.09 -18.04
C GLN A 207 13.50 -15.29 -16.93
N MET A 208 12.94 -14.13 -16.55
CA MET A 208 13.46 -13.32 -15.45
C MET A 208 13.41 -14.07 -14.11
N LEU A 209 12.33 -14.81 -13.86
CA LEU A 209 12.18 -15.59 -12.64
C LEU A 209 13.23 -16.71 -12.56
N GLN A 210 13.44 -17.45 -13.65
CA GLN A 210 14.46 -18.51 -13.73
C GLN A 210 15.87 -17.97 -13.53
N ALA A 211 16.22 -16.84 -14.17
CA ALA A 211 17.53 -16.21 -14.01
C ALA A 211 17.78 -15.79 -12.55
N LEU A 212 16.77 -15.22 -11.88
CA LEU A 212 16.86 -14.84 -10.47
C LEU A 212 16.94 -16.06 -9.54
N GLN A 213 16.23 -17.14 -9.86
CA GLN A 213 16.32 -18.40 -9.10
C GLN A 213 17.70 -19.03 -9.21
N GLN A 214 18.31 -19.04 -10.40
CA GLN A 214 19.68 -19.51 -10.60
C GLN A 214 20.67 -18.67 -9.77
N GLN A 215 20.53 -17.35 -9.77
CA GLN A 215 21.35 -16.46 -8.93
C GLN A 215 21.16 -16.73 -7.43
N LEU A 216 19.94 -17.07 -7.00
CA LEU A 216 19.64 -17.41 -5.60
C LEU A 216 20.18 -18.81 -5.22
N GLY A 217 20.24 -19.73 -6.17
CA GLY A 217 20.76 -21.09 -5.99
C GLY A 217 22.28 -21.20 -6.07
N SER A 218 22.94 -20.34 -6.86
CA SER A 218 24.39 -20.39 -7.11
C SER A 218 25.24 -19.92 -5.92
N VAL A 219 24.65 -19.24 -4.93
CA VAL A 219 25.36 -18.80 -3.73
C VAL A 219 25.18 -19.85 -2.62
N PRO A 220 26.27 -20.46 -2.11
CA PRO A 220 26.21 -21.45 -1.04
C PRO A 220 25.40 -20.94 0.17
N ARG A 221 24.56 -21.80 0.73
CA ARG A 221 23.88 -21.51 2.00
C ARG A 221 24.96 -21.47 3.09
N PRO A 222 25.01 -20.45 3.97
CA PRO A 222 25.90 -20.50 5.12
C PRO A 222 25.57 -21.73 5.97
N PRO A 223 26.56 -22.33 6.64
CA PRO A 223 26.33 -23.45 7.55
C PRO A 223 25.32 -23.02 8.62
N ARG A 224 24.40 -23.93 8.94
CA ARG A 224 23.36 -23.74 9.97
C ARG A 224 23.96 -23.71 11.36
#